data_AF-A0A421GFQ2-F1
#
_entry.id   AF-A0A421GFQ2-F1
#
_cell.length_a   1.000
_cell.length_b   1.000
_cell.length_c   1.000
_cell.angle_alpha   90.00
_cell.angle_beta   90.00
_cell.angle_gamma   90.00
#
_symmetry.space_group_name_H-M   'P 1'
#
loop_
_entity.id
_entity.type
_entity.pdbx_description
1 polymer ?
#
loop_
_entity_poly.entity_id
_entity_poly.type
_entity_poly.pdbx_seq_one_letter_code
_entity_poly.pdbx_strand_id
1 'polypeptide(L)'
;MQQDLQSGGENDMSEMFAQLINEGSMLVFLSLRANGITSRGAVAMARALRTNKTLEALNLFQNCIGDAGARAFAHALPFNTTLKTLSLANNQLTGHGAKFLVDGLTKYVAPPELLSEFEAAESVIHTQAKKAKKKIDRAAVIAQLGLPVLETVDGVQFAPGNSTLEELLLSGNTHLGPSDIDALSEALEKFQAKLKTHLRCIKLQRLPKLQSKIQDPQQHISEFIKL
;
A
#
# COMPACT_ATOMS: atom_id res chain seq x y z
N MET A 1 25.11 -1.11 -29.68
CA MET A 1 25.50 0.27 -29.30
C MET A 1 24.22 1.02 -29.05
N GLN A 2 23.81 1.49 -27.87
CA GLN A 2 24.31 1.69 -26.51
C GLN A 2 23.02 1.64 -25.64
N GLN A 3 22.96 1.30 -24.37
CA GLN A 3 23.91 0.99 -23.31
C GLN A 3 23.06 0.21 -22.29
N ASP A 4 23.58 -0.89 -21.78
CA ASP A 4 23.07 -1.48 -20.55
C ASP A 4 23.10 -0.39 -19.46
N LEU A 5 21.94 0.02 -18.96
CA LEU A 5 21.86 0.67 -17.64
C LEU A 5 22.07 -0.41 -16.58
N GLN A 6 23.31 -0.89 -16.50
CA GLN A 6 23.89 -1.24 -15.23
C GLN A 6 24.12 0.07 -14.47
N SER A 7 23.08 0.61 -13.81
CA SER A 7 23.30 1.54 -12.71
C SER A 7 23.76 0.73 -11.51
N GLY A 8 25.03 0.34 -11.54
CA GLY A 8 25.73 -0.15 -10.38
C GLY A 8 25.72 0.92 -9.29
N GLY A 9 25.39 0.51 -8.07
CA GLY A 9 26.00 1.03 -6.84
C GLY A 9 26.05 2.54 -6.60
N GLU A 10 25.26 3.37 -7.29
CA GLU A 10 25.06 4.75 -6.88
C GLU A 10 24.29 4.73 -5.57
N ASN A 11 24.81 5.45 -4.56
CA ASN A 11 24.18 5.58 -3.27
C ASN A 11 22.71 6.00 -3.46
N ASP A 12 21.81 5.03 -3.35
CA ASP A 12 20.37 5.29 -3.40
C ASP A 12 19.99 6.08 -2.16
N MET A 13 19.96 7.41 -2.32
CA MET A 13 19.63 8.35 -1.25
C MET A 13 18.13 8.55 -1.10
N SER A 14 17.29 7.87 -1.90
CA SER A 14 15.83 8.11 -1.90
C SER A 14 15.15 7.76 -0.55
N GLU A 15 15.80 6.97 0.30
CA GLU A 15 15.38 6.75 1.69
C GLU A 15 15.27 8.05 2.51
N MET A 16 16.06 9.08 2.17
CA MET A 16 16.06 10.35 2.89
C MET A 16 14.70 11.06 2.81
N PHE A 17 13.92 10.84 1.75
CA PHE A 17 12.58 11.40 1.62
C PHE A 17 11.61 10.91 2.70
N ALA A 18 11.88 9.75 3.32
CA ALA A 18 11.08 9.27 4.45
C ALA A 18 11.12 10.22 5.66
N GLN A 19 12.20 11.00 5.80
CA GLN A 19 12.33 11.99 6.87
C GLN A 19 11.26 13.10 6.78
N LEU A 20 10.74 13.38 5.58
CA LEU A 20 9.69 14.38 5.38
C LEU A 20 8.36 13.99 6.04
N ILE A 21 8.12 12.69 6.22
CA ILE A 21 6.85 12.13 6.71
C ILE A 21 7.04 11.28 7.97
N ASN A 22 8.17 11.46 8.68
CA ASN A 22 8.41 10.77 9.93
C ASN A 22 7.39 11.16 11.02
N GLU A 23 7.47 10.50 12.17
CA GLU A 23 6.67 10.85 13.34
C GLU A 23 6.94 12.30 13.75
N GLY A 24 5.86 13.07 13.95
CA GLY A 24 5.94 14.50 14.27
C GLY A 24 5.95 15.43 13.05
N SER A 25 6.06 14.91 11.82
CA SER A 25 5.82 15.71 10.62
C SER A 25 4.42 16.33 10.66
N MET A 26 4.31 17.57 10.19
CA MET A 26 3.04 18.31 10.08
C MET A 26 2.54 18.40 8.64
N LEU A 27 3.19 17.71 7.70
CA LEU A 27 2.77 17.73 6.31
C LEU A 27 1.43 17.02 6.17
N VAL A 28 0.52 17.68 5.46
CA VAL A 28 -0.80 17.16 5.07
C VAL A 28 -0.77 16.64 3.63
N PHE A 29 -0.01 17.30 2.77
CA PHE A 29 0.20 16.92 1.37
C PHE A 29 1.70 16.88 1.06
N LEU A 30 2.14 15.83 0.38
CA LEU A 30 3.51 15.71 -0.13
C LEU A 30 3.50 15.17 -1.56
N SER A 31 4.17 15.88 -2.46
CA SER A 31 4.41 15.44 -3.84
C SER A 31 5.90 15.33 -4.11
N LEU A 32 6.34 14.13 -4.49
CA LEU A 32 7.70 13.79 -4.89
C LEU A 32 7.72 13.20 -6.30
N ARG A 33 6.92 13.79 -7.20
CA ARG A 33 6.85 13.38 -8.60
C ARG A 33 8.23 13.47 -9.29
N ALA A 34 8.62 12.45 -10.05
CA ALA A 34 9.84 12.48 -10.86
C ALA A 34 11.13 12.77 -10.09
N ASN A 35 11.30 12.13 -8.93
CA ASN A 35 12.49 12.26 -8.07
C ASN A 35 13.39 11.02 -8.06
N GLY A 36 13.18 10.05 -8.96
CA GLY A 36 13.98 8.83 -9.01
C GLY A 36 13.87 7.95 -7.76
N ILE A 37 12.75 8.04 -7.03
CA ILE A 37 12.54 7.23 -5.83
C ILE A 37 12.47 5.76 -6.21
N THR A 38 13.34 4.95 -5.64
CA THR A 38 13.39 3.50 -5.91
C THR A 38 12.45 2.75 -4.98
N SER A 39 12.34 1.43 -5.16
CA SER A 39 11.70 0.55 -4.18
C SER A 39 12.28 0.68 -2.77
N ARG A 40 13.58 0.99 -2.63
CA ARG A 40 14.24 1.14 -1.33
C ARG A 40 13.76 2.40 -0.61
N GLY A 41 13.72 3.54 -1.30
CA GLY A 41 13.11 4.76 -0.78
C GLY A 41 11.63 4.59 -0.44
N ALA A 42 10.87 3.91 -1.30
CA ALA A 42 9.47 3.60 -1.04
C ALA A 42 9.26 2.74 0.21
N VAL A 43 10.11 1.75 0.46
CA VAL A 43 10.08 0.94 1.70
C VAL A 43 10.30 1.83 2.94
N ALA A 44 11.29 2.74 2.89
CA ALA A 44 11.54 3.67 3.99
C ALA A 44 10.34 4.60 4.22
N MET A 45 9.75 5.13 3.15
CA MET A 45 8.55 5.97 3.22
C MET A 45 7.34 5.22 3.78
N ALA A 46 7.10 3.97 3.37
CA ALA A 46 6.01 3.15 3.89
C ALA A 46 6.17 2.90 5.40
N ARG A 47 7.40 2.66 5.88
CA ARG A 47 7.68 2.52 7.32
C ARG A 47 7.35 3.80 8.09
N ALA A 48 7.76 4.97 7.58
CA ALA A 48 7.45 6.25 8.20
C ALA A 48 5.93 6.54 8.19
N LEU A 49 5.25 6.19 7.10
CA LEU A 49 3.81 6.35 6.95
C LEU A 49 3.02 5.56 8.01
N ARG A 50 3.53 4.41 8.47
CA ARG A 50 2.86 3.55 9.48
C ARG A 50 2.57 4.31 10.78
N THR A 51 3.47 5.20 11.20
CA THR A 51 3.33 6.00 12.42
C THR A 51 2.91 7.44 12.15
N ASN A 52 3.02 7.92 10.91
CA ASN A 52 2.54 9.26 10.54
C ASN A 52 1.03 9.41 10.79
N LYS A 53 0.63 10.53 11.40
CA LYS A 53 -0.77 10.83 11.77
C LYS A 53 -1.27 12.16 11.17
N THR A 54 -0.61 12.69 10.15
CA THR A 54 -0.95 14.01 9.56
C THR A 54 -1.12 13.97 8.05
N LEU A 55 -0.36 13.13 7.36
CA LEU A 55 -0.32 13.10 5.91
C LEU A 55 -1.63 12.51 5.38
N GLU A 56 -2.30 13.30 4.55
CA GLU A 56 -3.54 12.93 3.87
C GLU A 56 -3.30 12.56 2.40
N ALA A 57 -2.26 13.10 1.76
CA ALA A 57 -1.99 12.82 0.35
C ALA A 57 -0.49 12.68 0.06
N LEU A 58 -0.13 11.58 -0.59
CA LEU A 58 1.22 11.26 -1.02
C LEU A 58 1.27 10.97 -2.52
N ASN A 59 1.98 11.81 -3.27
CA ASN A 59 2.15 11.66 -4.71
C ASN A 59 3.57 11.24 -5.10
N LEU A 60 3.72 10.00 -5.55
CA LEU A 60 4.96 9.38 -6.01
C LEU A 60 4.96 9.09 -7.51
N PHE A 61 4.19 9.87 -8.29
CA PHE A 61 4.08 9.74 -9.73
C PHE A 61 5.46 9.75 -10.43
N GLN A 62 5.66 8.90 -11.44
CA GLN A 62 6.87 8.90 -12.29
C GLN A 62 8.15 8.69 -11.49
N ASN A 63 8.23 7.63 -10.71
CA ASN A 63 9.45 7.22 -10.01
C ASN A 63 9.86 5.80 -10.44
N CYS A 64 10.81 5.18 -9.73
CA CYS A 64 11.35 3.86 -10.02
C CYS A 64 10.89 2.82 -8.98
N ILE A 65 9.66 2.95 -8.50
CA ILE A 65 9.10 2.07 -7.47
C ILE A 65 8.62 0.77 -8.12
N GLY A 66 9.14 -0.37 -7.66
CA GLY A 66 8.68 -1.69 -8.08
C GLY A 66 7.83 -2.39 -7.01
N ASP A 67 7.61 -3.68 -7.21
CA ASP A 67 6.72 -4.50 -6.36
C ASP A 67 7.13 -4.54 -4.89
N ALA A 68 8.42 -4.47 -4.59
CA ALA A 68 8.90 -4.42 -3.21
C ALA A 68 8.43 -3.15 -2.48
N GLY A 69 8.43 -1.99 -3.15
CA GLY A 69 7.89 -0.75 -2.59
C GLY A 69 6.36 -0.79 -2.47
N ALA A 70 5.67 -1.34 -3.49
CA ALA A 70 4.22 -1.53 -3.46
C ALA A 70 3.78 -2.43 -2.29
N ARG A 71 4.49 -3.54 -2.08
CA ARG A 71 4.28 -4.45 -0.95
C ARG A 71 4.52 -3.75 0.38
N ALA A 72 5.55 -2.93 0.50
CA ALA A 72 5.78 -2.17 1.74
C ALA A 72 4.63 -1.21 2.04
N PHE A 73 4.11 -0.48 1.04
CA PHE A 73 2.91 0.33 1.21
C PHE A 73 1.69 -0.51 1.59
N ALA A 74 1.47 -1.65 0.95
CA ALA A 74 0.39 -2.56 1.28
C ALA A 74 0.42 -3.00 2.76
N HIS A 75 1.61 -3.27 3.29
CA HIS A 75 1.78 -3.57 4.71
C HIS A 75 1.55 -2.33 5.58
N ALA A 76 1.95 -1.13 5.16
CA ALA A 76 1.80 0.08 5.98
C ALA A 76 0.36 0.62 6.02
N LEU A 77 -0.40 0.46 4.93
CA LEU A 77 -1.73 1.04 4.77
C LEU A 77 -2.73 0.64 5.86
N PRO A 78 -2.86 -0.65 6.30
CA PRO A 78 -3.74 -1.03 7.39
C PRO A 78 -3.52 -0.29 8.72
N PHE A 79 -2.33 0.28 8.92
CA PHE A 79 -1.94 0.97 10.16
C PHE A 79 -2.09 2.48 10.08
N ASN A 80 -1.99 3.01 8.87
CA ASN A 80 -2.17 4.44 8.65
C ASN A 80 -3.67 4.74 8.56
N THR A 81 -4.10 5.70 9.38
CA THR A 81 -5.51 6.09 9.52
C THR A 81 -5.76 7.54 9.06
N THR A 82 -4.86 8.11 8.27
CA THR A 82 -4.93 9.53 7.85
C THR A 82 -4.79 9.72 6.35
N LEU A 83 -4.03 8.84 5.68
CA LEU A 83 -3.77 8.93 4.25
C LEU A 83 -5.04 8.60 3.48
N LYS A 84 -5.51 9.59 2.70
CA LYS A 84 -6.66 9.51 1.81
C LYS A 84 -6.24 9.30 0.36
N THR A 85 -5.05 9.73 -0.04
CA THR A 85 -4.60 9.59 -1.43
C THR A 85 -3.17 9.08 -1.53
N LEU A 86 -2.99 8.00 -2.30
CA LEU A 86 -1.67 7.46 -2.67
C LEU A 86 -1.58 7.35 -4.19
N SER A 87 -0.60 8.02 -4.79
CA SER A 87 -0.30 7.90 -6.22
C SER A 87 1.04 7.19 -6.43
N LEU A 88 0.98 6.01 -7.04
CA LEU A 88 2.10 5.22 -7.55
C LEU A 88 2.05 5.10 -9.09
N ALA A 89 1.35 6.04 -9.75
CA ALA A 89 1.21 6.08 -11.20
C ALA A 89 2.56 6.29 -11.92
N ASN A 90 2.72 5.71 -13.11
CA ASN A 90 3.95 5.71 -13.90
C ASN A 90 5.19 5.26 -13.10
N ASN A 91 5.10 4.13 -12.41
CA ASN A 91 6.25 3.50 -11.77
C ASN A 91 6.56 2.16 -12.47
N GLN A 92 7.21 1.22 -11.78
CA GLN A 92 7.63 -0.09 -12.30
C GLN A 92 6.87 -1.23 -11.60
N LEU A 93 5.61 -1.00 -11.20
CA LEU A 93 4.78 -2.05 -10.58
C LEU A 93 4.37 -3.07 -11.65
N THR A 94 4.27 -4.32 -11.24
CA THR A 94 3.61 -5.40 -11.99
C THR A 94 2.24 -5.72 -11.39
N GLY A 95 1.50 -6.66 -11.99
CA GLY A 95 0.29 -7.21 -11.39
C GLY A 95 0.47 -7.71 -9.95
N HIS A 96 1.64 -8.26 -9.60
CA HIS A 96 1.94 -8.71 -8.24
C HIS A 96 1.98 -7.54 -7.24
N GLY A 97 2.72 -6.47 -7.53
CA GLY A 97 2.79 -5.30 -6.67
C GLY A 97 1.44 -4.61 -6.50
N ALA A 98 0.66 -4.52 -7.58
CA ALA A 98 -0.69 -3.98 -7.53
C ALA A 98 -1.64 -4.83 -6.69
N LYS A 99 -1.52 -6.17 -6.77
CA LYS A 99 -2.32 -7.08 -5.95
C LYS A 99 -2.02 -6.92 -4.48
N PHE A 100 -0.75 -6.77 -4.09
CA PHE A 100 -0.41 -6.49 -2.69
C PHE A 100 -1.12 -5.23 -2.19
N LEU A 101 -1.10 -4.15 -2.98
CA LEU A 101 -1.78 -2.91 -2.59
C LEU A 101 -3.28 -3.12 -2.38
N VAL A 102 -3.95 -3.83 -3.29
CA VAL A 102 -5.38 -4.18 -3.14
C VAL A 102 -5.61 -5.06 -1.91
N ASP A 103 -4.78 -6.08 -1.69
CA ASP A 103 -4.88 -6.94 -0.51
C ASP A 103 -4.79 -6.09 0.77
N GLY A 104 -3.85 -5.14 0.86
CA GLY A 104 -3.71 -4.21 1.99
C GLY A 104 -4.89 -3.25 2.21
N LEU A 105 -5.75 -3.04 1.21
CA LEU A 105 -7.00 -2.29 1.36
C LEU A 105 -8.16 -3.17 1.83
N THR A 106 -8.14 -4.45 1.50
CA THR A 106 -9.20 -5.40 1.85
C THR A 106 -8.90 -6.09 3.18
N LYS A 107 -9.87 -6.76 3.81
CA LYS A 107 -9.55 -7.71 4.89
C LYS A 107 -8.90 -8.93 4.23
N TYR A 108 -7.67 -9.26 4.60
CA TYR A 108 -6.88 -10.30 3.96
C TYR A 108 -6.33 -11.29 4.98
N VAL A 109 -6.00 -12.50 4.53
CA VAL A 109 -5.26 -13.45 5.36
C VAL A 109 -3.93 -12.80 5.75
N ALA A 110 -3.64 -12.80 7.05
CA ALA A 110 -2.44 -12.18 7.58
C ALA A 110 -1.21 -12.80 6.87
N PRO A 111 -0.37 -11.98 6.21
CA PRO A 111 0.75 -12.46 5.43
C PRO A 111 1.83 -13.01 6.37
N PRO A 112 2.69 -13.94 5.91
CA PRO A 112 3.71 -14.56 6.76
C PRO A 112 4.61 -13.56 7.49
N GLU A 113 4.90 -12.42 6.86
CA GLU A 113 5.73 -11.37 7.47
C GLU A 113 5.02 -10.73 8.66
N LEU A 114 3.71 -10.44 8.55
CA LEU A 114 2.93 -9.90 9.65
C LEU A 114 2.80 -10.93 10.77
N LEU A 115 2.57 -12.19 10.43
CA LEU A 115 2.53 -13.29 11.41
C LEU A 115 3.85 -13.40 12.19
N SER A 116 4.98 -13.28 11.48
CA SER A 116 6.31 -13.28 12.11
C SER A 116 6.51 -12.09 13.06
N GLU A 117 5.97 -10.91 12.73
CA GLU A 117 5.98 -9.74 13.63
C GLU A 117 5.15 -9.99 14.90
N PHE A 118 4.02 -10.69 14.79
CA PHE A 118 3.22 -11.11 15.96
C PHE A 118 3.94 -12.15 16.82
N GLU A 119 4.59 -13.14 16.22
CA GLU A 119 5.39 -14.12 16.95
C GLU A 119 6.54 -13.46 17.72
N ALA A 120 7.22 -12.49 17.08
CA ALA A 120 8.24 -11.68 17.74
C ALA A 120 7.65 -10.86 18.90
N ALA A 121 6.46 -10.27 18.72
CA ALA A 121 5.75 -9.56 19.79
C ALA A 121 5.43 -10.47 20.98
N GLU A 122 4.96 -11.70 20.74
CA GLU A 122 4.69 -12.67 21.81
C GLU A 122 5.95 -13.03 22.60
N SER A 123 7.09 -13.20 21.92
CA SER A 123 8.39 -13.45 22.57
C SER A 123 8.80 -12.28 23.49
N VAL A 124 8.56 -11.04 23.06
CA VAL A 124 8.78 -9.83 23.87
C VAL A 124 7.88 -9.84 25.11
N ILE A 125 6.58 -10.13 24.94
CA ILE A 125 5.60 -10.16 26.03
C ILE A 125 5.98 -11.20 27.08
N HIS A 126 6.35 -12.41 26.66
CA HIS A 126 6.80 -13.47 27.56
C HIS A 126 8.04 -13.05 28.36
N THR A 127 9.02 -12.43 27.69
CA THR A 127 10.25 -11.95 28.32
C THR A 127 9.98 -10.84 29.34
N GLN A 128 9.13 -9.87 28.99
CA GLN A 128 8.74 -8.77 29.89
C GLN A 128 7.97 -9.28 31.11
N ALA A 129 7.04 -10.23 30.92
CA ALA A 129 6.28 -10.83 32.02
C ALA A 129 7.20 -11.56 33.01
N LYS A 130 8.18 -12.32 32.50
CA LYS A 130 9.19 -13.00 33.34
C LYS A 130 10.03 -12.02 34.15
N LYS A 131 10.48 -10.92 33.54
CA LYS A 131 11.29 -9.89 34.21
C LYS A 131 10.49 -9.10 35.25
N ALA A 132 9.25 -8.75 34.94
CA ALA A 132 8.40 -7.93 35.79
C ALA A 132 7.69 -8.72 36.91
N LYS A 133 7.72 -10.06 36.86
CA LYS A 133 7.01 -10.97 37.78
C LYS A 133 5.52 -10.62 37.94
N LYS A 134 4.91 -10.09 36.88
CA LYS A 134 3.49 -9.70 36.84
C LYS A 134 2.92 -9.92 35.43
N LYS A 135 1.60 -10.00 35.34
CA LYS A 135 0.89 -10.04 34.05
C LYS A 135 1.14 -8.74 33.29
N ILE A 136 1.54 -8.88 32.03
CA ILE A 136 1.68 -7.76 31.09
C ILE A 136 0.38 -7.66 30.29
N ASP A 137 -0.04 -6.42 30.02
CA ASP A 137 -1.12 -6.16 29.10
C ASP A 137 -0.64 -6.43 27.66
N ARG A 138 -1.09 -7.58 27.11
CA ARG A 138 -0.75 -8.02 25.75
C ARG A 138 -1.15 -6.98 24.71
N ALA A 139 -2.35 -6.40 24.85
CA ALA A 139 -2.87 -5.42 23.90
C ALA A 139 -2.03 -4.14 23.91
N ALA A 140 -1.57 -3.71 25.10
CA ALA A 140 -0.68 -2.56 25.22
C ALA A 140 0.67 -2.77 24.51
N VAL A 141 1.27 -3.96 24.60
CA VAL A 141 2.54 -4.24 23.90
C VAL A 141 2.36 -4.31 22.39
N ILE A 142 1.29 -4.97 21.91
CA ILE A 142 0.95 -5.02 20.48
C ILE A 142 0.74 -3.60 19.94
N ALA A 143 0.02 -2.76 20.67
CA ALA A 143 -0.20 -1.35 20.31
C ALA A 143 1.11 -0.54 20.31
N GLN A 144 2.01 -0.74 21.29
CA GLN A 144 3.33 -0.11 21.33
C GLN A 144 4.22 -0.51 20.14
N LEU A 145 4.10 -1.77 19.68
CA LEU A 145 4.79 -2.24 18.49
C LEU A 145 4.13 -1.77 17.19
N GLY A 146 2.99 -1.07 17.30
CA GLY A 146 2.20 -0.59 16.17
C GLY A 146 1.69 -1.74 15.30
N LEU A 147 1.35 -2.89 15.91
CA LEU A 147 0.74 -4.04 15.24
C LEU A 147 -0.80 -3.89 15.20
N PRO A 148 -1.49 -4.40 14.16
CA PRO A 148 -2.92 -4.19 14.00
C PRO A 148 -3.66 -5.19 14.89
N VAL A 149 -5.00 -5.14 14.95
CA VAL A 149 -5.76 -6.22 15.60
C VAL A 149 -6.08 -7.27 14.54
N LEU A 150 -5.62 -8.51 14.72
CA LEU A 150 -6.00 -9.62 13.85
C LEU A 150 -7.31 -10.27 14.32
N GLU A 151 -8.09 -10.73 13.36
CA GLU A 151 -9.30 -11.52 13.59
C GLU A 151 -9.04 -12.98 13.21
N THR A 152 -9.32 -13.92 14.11
CA THR A 152 -9.19 -15.35 13.81
C THR A 152 -10.53 -15.93 13.38
N VAL A 153 -10.59 -16.53 12.19
CA VAL A 153 -11.77 -17.25 11.68
C VAL A 153 -11.31 -18.65 11.26
N ASP A 154 -11.88 -19.68 11.85
CA ASP A 154 -11.55 -21.10 11.57
C ASP A 154 -10.04 -21.41 11.62
N GLY A 155 -9.33 -20.78 12.56
CA GLY A 155 -7.88 -20.95 12.74
C GLY A 155 -7.01 -20.12 11.80
N VAL A 156 -7.60 -19.39 10.85
CA VAL A 156 -6.91 -18.47 9.96
C VAL A 156 -6.95 -17.06 10.55
N GLN A 157 -5.79 -16.41 10.65
CA GLN A 157 -5.69 -15.03 11.08
C GLN A 157 -5.87 -14.07 9.91
N PHE A 158 -6.73 -13.07 10.09
CA PHE A 158 -7.03 -12.04 9.11
C PHE A 158 -6.57 -10.68 9.62
N ALA A 159 -5.83 -9.97 8.77
CA ALA A 159 -5.47 -8.59 8.98
C ALA A 159 -6.61 -7.65 8.58
N PRO A 160 -6.78 -6.52 9.27
CA PRO A 160 -7.74 -5.50 8.84
C PRO A 160 -7.27 -4.88 7.53
N GLY A 161 -8.21 -4.50 6.69
CA GLY A 161 -7.93 -3.64 5.54
C GLY A 161 -7.80 -2.18 5.97
N ASN A 162 -7.26 -1.34 5.09
CA ASN A 162 -7.27 0.10 5.29
C ASN A 162 -8.70 0.68 5.12
N SER A 163 -9.11 1.56 6.04
CA SER A 163 -10.46 2.17 6.07
C SER A 163 -10.48 3.65 5.69
N THR A 164 -9.33 4.24 5.34
CA THR A 164 -9.18 5.70 5.23
C THR A 164 -8.74 6.17 3.85
N LEU A 165 -8.08 5.31 3.07
CA LEU A 165 -7.65 5.61 1.72
C LEU A 165 -8.89 5.77 0.83
N GLU A 166 -8.99 6.92 0.20
CA GLU A 166 -10.07 7.31 -0.71
C GLU A 166 -9.65 7.13 -2.18
N GLU A 167 -8.36 7.31 -2.48
CA GLU A 167 -7.80 7.27 -3.83
C GLU A 167 -6.46 6.51 -3.90
N LEU A 168 -6.41 5.45 -4.73
CA LEU A 168 -5.17 4.76 -5.10
C LEU A 168 -4.93 4.86 -6.61
N LEU A 169 -3.84 5.51 -7.03
CA LEU A 169 -3.52 5.72 -8.45
C LEU A 169 -2.35 4.83 -8.88
N LEU A 170 -2.61 3.88 -9.78
CA LEU A 170 -1.64 2.92 -10.34
C LEU A 170 -1.47 3.05 -11.87
N SER A 171 -2.13 4.03 -12.50
CA SER A 171 -2.09 4.21 -13.95
C SER A 171 -0.68 4.43 -14.50
N GLY A 172 -0.38 3.84 -15.65
CA GLY A 172 0.89 4.06 -16.35
C GLY A 172 2.05 3.19 -15.88
N ASN A 173 1.80 2.26 -14.95
CA ASN A 173 2.70 1.14 -14.72
C ASN A 173 2.55 0.16 -15.90
N THR A 174 3.52 0.17 -16.81
CA THR A 174 3.44 -0.55 -18.10
C THR A 174 3.45 -2.06 -18.00
N HIS A 175 3.81 -2.61 -16.83
CA HIS A 175 3.83 -4.03 -16.55
C HIS A 175 2.54 -4.54 -15.87
N LEU A 176 1.54 -3.68 -15.64
CA LEU A 176 0.18 -4.11 -15.31
C LEU A 176 -0.55 -4.38 -16.62
N GLY A 177 -0.86 -5.65 -16.88
CA GLY A 177 -1.62 -6.08 -18.05
C GLY A 177 -3.14 -6.12 -17.80
N PRO A 178 -3.95 -6.31 -18.86
CA PRO A 178 -5.41 -6.45 -18.73
C PRO A 178 -5.84 -7.56 -17.76
N SER A 179 -5.18 -8.73 -17.80
CA SER A 179 -5.48 -9.84 -16.89
C SER A 179 -5.23 -9.50 -15.42
N ASP A 180 -4.23 -8.67 -15.14
CA ASP A 180 -3.95 -8.19 -13.79
C ASP A 180 -5.09 -7.26 -13.33
N ILE A 181 -5.55 -6.38 -14.22
CA ILE A 181 -6.64 -5.44 -13.94
C ILE A 181 -7.94 -6.19 -13.63
N ASP A 182 -8.25 -7.25 -14.37
CA ASP A 182 -9.44 -8.08 -14.12
C ASP A 182 -9.34 -8.75 -12.73
N ALA A 183 -8.19 -9.34 -12.40
CA ALA A 183 -7.96 -9.97 -11.10
C ALA A 183 -8.04 -8.97 -9.92
N LEU A 184 -7.51 -7.76 -10.11
CA LEU A 184 -7.62 -6.68 -9.13
C LEU A 184 -9.07 -6.23 -8.95
N SER A 185 -9.83 -6.17 -10.04
CA SER A 185 -11.26 -5.81 -10.01
C SER A 185 -12.07 -6.85 -9.25
N GLU A 186 -11.85 -8.14 -9.50
CA GLU A 186 -12.53 -9.23 -8.77
C GLU A 186 -12.21 -9.21 -7.25
N ALA A 187 -10.94 -8.96 -6.89
CA ALA A 187 -10.53 -8.85 -5.50
C ALA A 187 -11.23 -7.68 -4.80
N LEU A 188 -11.43 -6.57 -5.50
CA LEU A 188 -12.15 -5.41 -5.00
C LEU A 188 -13.67 -5.64 -4.94
N GLU A 189 -14.26 -6.39 -5.88
CA GLU A 189 -15.70 -6.72 -5.90
C GLU A 189 -16.15 -7.43 -4.61
N LYS A 190 -15.38 -8.43 -4.14
CA LYS A 190 -15.66 -9.15 -2.88
C LYS A 190 -15.66 -8.24 -1.66
N PHE A 191 -15.01 -7.09 -1.74
CA PHE A 191 -14.92 -6.10 -0.67
C PHE A 191 -15.68 -4.80 -0.99
N GLN A 192 -16.33 -4.72 -2.15
CA GLN A 192 -16.84 -3.47 -2.74
C GLN A 192 -17.89 -2.81 -1.87
N ALA A 193 -18.82 -3.57 -1.28
CA ALA A 193 -19.85 -3.01 -0.40
C ALA A 193 -19.26 -2.34 0.86
N LYS A 194 -18.11 -2.85 1.36
CA LYS A 194 -17.38 -2.27 2.50
C LYS A 194 -16.45 -1.13 2.07
N LEU A 195 -15.94 -1.13 0.83
CA LEU A 195 -15.12 -0.06 0.28
C LEU A 195 -15.95 1.17 -0.15
N LYS A 196 -17.19 0.96 -0.60
CA LYS A 196 -18.13 2.02 -1.06
C LYS A 196 -18.48 3.07 0.00
N THR A 197 -18.18 2.85 1.28
CA THR A 197 -18.45 3.86 2.32
C THR A 197 -17.39 4.98 2.36
N HIS A 198 -16.14 4.71 1.94
CA HIS A 198 -15.03 5.67 2.05
C HIS A 198 -14.03 5.67 0.86
N LEU A 199 -13.71 4.51 0.27
CA LEU A 199 -12.86 4.45 -0.91
C LEU A 199 -13.66 4.96 -2.12
N ARG A 200 -13.22 6.04 -2.75
CA ARG A 200 -13.93 6.67 -3.87
C ARG A 200 -13.38 6.26 -5.22
N CYS A 201 -12.09 5.93 -5.31
CA CYS A 201 -11.45 5.64 -6.59
C CYS A 201 -10.19 4.76 -6.47
N ILE A 202 -10.08 3.74 -7.32
CA ILE A 202 -8.79 3.12 -7.67
C ILE A 202 -8.59 3.31 -9.17
N LYS A 203 -7.52 4.02 -9.55
CA LYS A 203 -7.19 4.28 -10.97
C LYS A 203 -6.06 3.37 -11.41
N LEU A 204 -6.38 2.19 -11.94
CA LEU A 204 -5.41 1.15 -12.32
C LEU A 204 -4.66 1.47 -13.62
N GLN A 205 -5.35 1.89 -14.68
CA GLN A 205 -4.75 2.27 -15.97
C GLN A 205 -5.76 3.03 -16.83
N ARG A 206 -5.28 3.90 -17.74
CA ARG A 206 -6.09 4.31 -18.90
C ARG A 206 -5.92 3.24 -19.96
N LEU A 207 -6.77 2.22 -19.95
CA LEU A 207 -6.89 1.32 -21.09
C LEU A 207 -7.85 1.96 -22.11
N PRO A 208 -7.53 1.99 -23.41
CA PRO A 208 -8.57 2.20 -24.42
C PRO A 208 -9.61 1.09 -24.21
N LYS A 209 -10.90 1.44 -24.16
CA LYS A 209 -11.97 0.44 -24.21
C LYS A 209 -11.66 -0.51 -25.37
N LEU A 210 -11.35 -1.77 -25.07
CA LEU A 210 -11.42 -2.82 -26.07
C LEU A 210 -12.85 -2.77 -26.58
N GLN A 211 -13.01 -2.33 -27.83
CA GLN A 211 -14.29 -2.20 -28.49
C GLN A 211 -14.96 -3.58 -28.53
N SER A 212 -15.71 -3.93 -27.49
CA SER A 212 -16.76 -4.92 -27.61
C SER A 212 -17.81 -4.28 -28.51
N LYS A 213 -17.80 -4.69 -29.78
CA LYS A 213 -18.79 -4.40 -30.82
C LYS A 213 -20.10 -3.84 -30.26
N ILE A 214 -20.28 -2.52 -30.27
CA ILE A 214 -21.56 -1.82 -30.39
C ILE A 214 -21.25 -0.38 -30.83
N GLN A 215 -21.91 0.02 -31.91
CA GLN A 215 -21.90 1.35 -32.50
C GLN A 215 -22.64 2.33 -31.56
N ASP A 216 -21.94 3.32 -30.99
CA ASP A 216 -22.58 4.60 -30.66
C ASP A 216 -21.53 5.74 -30.59
N PRO A 217 -21.57 6.76 -31.47
CA PRO A 217 -20.51 7.78 -31.57
C PRO A 217 -20.57 8.91 -30.52
N GLN A 218 -21.41 8.83 -29.48
CA GLN A 218 -21.60 9.93 -28.53
C GLN A 218 -21.54 9.52 -27.05
N GLN A 219 -20.42 8.92 -26.61
CA GLN A 219 -20.14 8.82 -25.17
C GLN A 219 -18.81 9.49 -24.80
N HIS A 220 -18.94 10.50 -23.94
CA HIS A 220 -17.88 11.32 -23.38
C HIS A 220 -16.80 10.49 -22.64
N ILE A 221 -15.54 10.91 -22.80
CA ILE A 221 -14.35 10.28 -22.24
C ILE A 221 -14.24 10.58 -20.74
N SER A 222 -14.85 9.75 -19.90
CA SER A 222 -14.51 9.63 -18.48
C SER A 222 -15.04 8.31 -17.90
N GLU A 223 -14.32 7.21 -18.10
CA GLU A 223 -14.62 5.97 -17.38
C GLU A 223 -13.43 5.53 -16.51
N PHE A 224 -13.72 5.57 -15.21
CA PHE A 224 -12.95 5.12 -14.07
C PHE A 224 -13.51 3.75 -13.66
N ILE A 225 -12.80 2.97 -12.84
CA ILE A 225 -13.52 2.05 -11.96
C ILE A 225 -14.29 2.95 -10.98
N LYS A 226 -15.55 3.28 -11.31
CA LYS A 226 -16.49 3.84 -10.35
C LYS A 226 -17.05 2.66 -9.57
N LEU A 227 -16.80 2.67 -8.26
CA LEU A 227 -17.33 1.69 -7.32
C LEU A 227 -18.86 1.73 -7.31
#